data_AF-A0A1F3J492-F1
#
_entry.id   AF-A0A1F3J492-F1
#
_cell.length_a   1.000
_cell.length_b   1.000
_cell.length_c   1.000
_cell.angle_alpha   90.00
_cell.angle_beta   90.00
_cell.angle_gamma   90.00
#
_symmetry.space_group_name_H-M   'P 1'
#
loop_
_entity.id
_entity.type
_entity.pdbx_description
1 polymer ?
#
loop_
_entity_poly.entity_id
_entity_poly.type
_entity_poly.pdbx_seq_one_letter_code
_entity_poly.pdbx_strand_id
1 'polypeptide(L)'
;MNQLIWKPYFIFLIIINVLAWSIAAIFPELYGISWPWSLGLLAVINALSFLVFQKSLKQDSKASALIFLALTTGKMLLGMIYILVLVMGFGIDSMNDSLFFVILYFLFLALEVVVFTKNVKQDKR
;
A
#
# COMPACT_ATOMS: atom_id res chain seq x y z
N MET A 1 12.80 -11.22 -13.28
CA MET A 1 12.36 -10.71 -11.96
C MET A 1 12.62 -11.80 -10.93
N ASN A 2 13.19 -11.48 -9.76
CA ASN A 2 13.44 -12.50 -8.74
C ASN A 2 12.10 -12.88 -8.07
N GLN A 3 11.51 -14.02 -8.46
CA GLN A 3 10.16 -14.44 -8.04
C GLN A 3 10.02 -14.53 -6.50
N LEU A 4 11.13 -14.77 -5.79
CA LEU A 4 11.20 -14.85 -4.34
C LEU A 4 10.82 -13.53 -3.62
N ILE A 5 11.06 -12.38 -4.24
CA ILE A 5 10.77 -11.07 -3.64
C ILE A 5 9.29 -10.71 -3.77
N TRP A 6 8.61 -11.21 -4.80
CA TRP A 6 7.18 -10.98 -5.06
C TRP A 6 6.27 -11.87 -4.20
N LYS A 7 6.77 -13.04 -3.79
CA LYS A 7 6.04 -14.01 -2.97
C LYS A 7 5.43 -13.38 -1.69
N PRO A 8 6.17 -12.62 -0.85
CA PRO A 8 5.58 -11.97 0.31
C PRO A 8 4.51 -10.92 -0.05
N TYR A 9 4.69 -10.19 -1.16
CA TYR A 9 3.72 -9.20 -1.62
C TYR A 9 2.40 -9.87 -2.04
N PHE A 10 2.46 -10.95 -2.84
CA PHE A 10 1.26 -11.69 -3.23
C PHE A 10 0.56 -12.38 -2.05
N ILE A 11 1.32 -12.98 -1.12
CA ILE A 11 0.75 -13.57 0.10
C ILE A 11 0.03 -12.49 0.92
N PHE A 12 0.65 -11.33 1.07
CA PHE A 12 0.06 -10.20 1.78
C PHE A 12 -1.22 -9.70 1.11
N LEU A 13 -1.22 -9.57 -0.22
CA LEU A 13 -2.43 -9.21 -0.97
C LEU A 13 -3.56 -10.22 -0.76
N ILE A 14 -3.26 -11.53 -0.79
CA ILE A 14 -4.26 -12.57 -0.54
C ILE A 14 -4.83 -12.44 0.88
N ILE A 15 -3.97 -12.26 1.89
CA ILE A 15 -4.39 -12.12 3.29
C ILE A 15 -5.30 -10.90 3.47
N ILE A 16 -4.89 -9.74 2.96
CA ILE A 16 -5.71 -8.51 3.04
C ILE A 16 -7.04 -8.68 2.33
N ASN A 17 -7.04 -9.31 1.15
CA ASN A 17 -8.26 -9.50 0.38
C ASN A 17 -9.23 -10.42 1.14
N VAL A 18 -8.77 -11.57 1.63
CA VAL A 18 -9.59 -12.48 2.46
C VAL A 18 -10.12 -11.77 3.70
N LEU A 19 -9.28 -11.01 4.41
CA LEU A 19 -9.71 -10.25 5.59
C LEU A 19 -10.76 -9.19 5.23
N ALA A 20 -10.54 -8.41 4.19
CA ALA A 20 -11.46 -7.35 3.77
C ALA A 20 -12.82 -7.92 3.37
N TRP A 21 -12.86 -9.01 2.59
CA TRP A 21 -14.11 -9.68 2.24
C TRP A 21 -14.81 -10.33 3.44
N SER A 22 -14.06 -10.91 4.37
CA SER A 22 -14.64 -11.54 5.56
C SER A 22 -15.27 -10.50 6.48
N ILE A 23 -14.60 -9.37 6.71
CA ILE A 23 -15.13 -8.29 7.55
C ILE A 23 -16.31 -7.61 6.84
N ALA A 24 -16.25 -7.41 5.52
CA ALA A 24 -17.37 -6.86 4.75
C ALA A 24 -18.62 -7.76 4.79
N ALA A 25 -18.45 -9.09 4.85
CA ALA A 25 -19.56 -10.02 4.98
C ALA A 25 -20.23 -10.00 6.37
N ILE A 26 -19.45 -9.72 7.43
CA ILE A 26 -19.93 -9.73 8.82
C ILE A 26 -20.43 -8.34 9.25
N PHE A 27 -19.77 -7.27 8.79
CA PHE A 27 -20.04 -5.88 9.16
C PHE A 27 -20.08 -4.98 7.92
N PRO A 28 -21.10 -5.14 7.05
CA PRO A 28 -21.21 -4.37 5.81
C PRO A 28 -21.34 -2.86 6.06
N GLU A 29 -21.85 -2.45 7.22
CA GLU A 29 -22.02 -1.05 7.63
C GLU A 29 -20.69 -0.30 7.79
N LEU A 30 -19.57 -1.02 7.97
CA LEU A 30 -18.23 -0.44 8.09
C LEU A 30 -17.60 -0.08 6.74
N TYR A 31 -18.19 -0.55 5.63
CA TYR A 31 -17.65 -0.43 4.29
C TYR A 31 -18.56 0.45 3.43
N GLY A 32 -18.06 1.59 2.94
CA GLY A 32 -18.75 2.33 1.90
C GLY A 32 -18.58 1.66 0.53
N ILE A 33 -19.43 2.03 -0.43
CA ILE A 33 -19.51 1.42 -1.77
C ILE A 33 -18.15 1.44 -2.50
N SER A 34 -17.26 2.38 -2.14
CA SER A 34 -15.97 2.60 -2.79
C SER A 34 -14.85 1.64 -2.34
N TRP A 35 -15.08 0.81 -1.31
CA TRP A 35 -14.03 0.02 -0.68
C TRP A 35 -13.25 -0.93 -1.61
N PRO A 36 -13.85 -1.63 -2.60
CA PRO A 36 -13.09 -2.51 -3.48
C PRO A 36 -12.17 -1.70 -4.40
N TRP A 37 -12.61 -0.50 -4.80
CA TRP A 37 -11.84 0.42 -5.63
C TRP A 37 -10.65 0.98 -4.87
N SER A 38 -10.83 1.35 -3.59
CA SER A 38 -9.74 1.79 -2.72
C SER A 38 -8.68 0.71 -2.56
N LEU A 39 -9.09 -0.55 -2.37
CA LEU A 39 -8.19 -1.69 -2.24
C LEU A 39 -7.44 -1.97 -3.55
N GLY A 40 -8.15 -1.97 -4.68
CA GLY A 40 -7.55 -2.15 -6.01
C GLY A 40 -6.55 -1.06 -6.36
N LEU A 41 -6.89 0.21 -6.14
CA LEU A 41 -6.03 1.35 -6.43
C LEU A 41 -4.76 1.33 -5.58
N LEU A 42 -4.88 1.10 -4.26
CA LEU A 42 -3.72 0.96 -3.38
C LEU A 42 -2.85 -0.24 -3.75
N ALA A 43 -3.46 -1.37 -4.16
CA ALA A 43 -2.70 -2.52 -4.63
C ALA A 43 -1.89 -2.17 -5.90
N VAL A 44 -2.50 -1.55 -6.90
CA VAL A 44 -1.81 -1.15 -8.14
C VAL A 44 -0.68 -0.18 -7.86
N ILE A 45 -0.94 0.87 -7.08
CA ILE A 45 0.08 1.88 -6.72
C ILE A 45 1.24 1.21 -5.98
N ASN A 46 0.96 0.33 -5.01
CA ASN A 46 2.01 -0.38 -4.29
C ASN A 46 2.77 -1.37 -5.17
N ALA A 47 2.13 -2.05 -6.11
CA ALA A 47 2.80 -2.93 -7.06
C ALA A 47 3.78 -2.13 -7.95
N LEU A 48 3.37 -0.95 -8.40
CA LEU A 48 4.24 -0.04 -9.17
C LEU A 48 5.41 0.47 -8.33
N SER A 49 5.17 0.92 -7.09
CA SER A 49 6.26 1.30 -6.18
C SER A 49 7.24 0.15 -5.96
N PHE A 50 6.73 -1.07 -5.80
CA PHE A 50 7.55 -2.26 -5.58
C PHE A 50 8.39 -2.63 -6.81
N LEU A 51 7.85 -2.45 -8.02
CA LEU A 51 8.60 -2.63 -9.27
C LEU A 51 9.75 -1.64 -9.39
N VAL A 52 9.47 -0.36 -9.14
CA VAL A 52 10.48 0.71 -9.19
C VAL A 52 11.56 0.46 -8.13
N PHE A 53 11.15 0.09 -6.91
CA PHE A 53 12.05 -0.26 -5.82
C PHE A 53 12.96 -1.45 -6.15
N GLN A 54 12.40 -2.54 -6.70
CA GLN A 54 13.21 -3.70 -7.12
C GLN A 54 14.21 -3.35 -8.21
N LYS A 55 13.83 -2.50 -9.17
CA LYS A 55 14.75 -2.06 -10.22
C LYS A 55 15.90 -1.25 -9.63
N SER A 56 15.61 -0.41 -8.64
CA SER A 56 16.61 0.39 -7.95
C SER A 56 17.58 -0.40 -7.08
N LEU A 57 17.11 -1.47 -6.41
CA LEU A 57 17.97 -2.33 -5.57
C LEU A 57 19.11 -2.99 -6.37
N LYS A 58 18.96 -3.14 -7.69
CA LYS A 58 19.99 -3.73 -8.55
C LYS A 58 21.12 -2.78 -8.93
N GLN A 59 20.96 -1.47 -8.71
CA GLN A 59 21.92 -0.46 -9.12
C GLN A 59 22.80 0.02 -7.97
N ASP A 60 22.19 0.51 -6.87
CA ASP A 60 22.94 1.05 -5.74
C ASP A 60 22.05 1.09 -4.47
N SER A 61 22.63 0.70 -3.33
CA SER A 61 22.00 0.73 -2.01
C SER A 61 21.53 2.13 -1.62
N LYS A 62 22.33 3.18 -1.88
CA LYS A 62 21.96 4.58 -1.54
C LYS A 62 20.83 5.12 -2.42
N ALA A 63 20.87 4.82 -3.72
CA ALA A 63 19.81 5.20 -4.65
C ALA A 63 18.48 4.53 -4.28
N SER A 64 18.53 3.28 -3.82
CA SER A 64 17.33 2.53 -3.41
C SER A 64 16.64 3.11 -2.18
N ALA A 65 17.40 3.64 -1.20
CA ALA A 65 16.84 4.29 -0.02
C ALA A 65 16.17 5.63 -0.37
N LEU A 66 16.78 6.42 -1.25
CA LEU A 66 16.19 7.68 -1.75
C LEU A 66 14.92 7.42 -2.57
N ILE A 67 14.93 6.39 -3.42
CA ILE A 67 13.75 6.01 -4.22
C ILE A 67 12.64 5.47 -3.32
N PHE A 68 12.96 4.66 -2.30
CA PHE A 68 11.98 4.21 -1.30
C PHE A 68 11.36 5.38 -0.55
N LEU A 69 12.16 6.35 -0.10
CA LEU A 69 11.68 7.57 0.55
C LEU A 69 10.75 8.36 -0.38
N ALA A 70 11.18 8.62 -1.62
CA ALA A 70 10.39 9.37 -2.60
C ALA A 70 9.07 8.67 -2.94
N LEU A 71 9.06 7.34 -3.11
CA LEU A 71 7.85 6.57 -3.36
C LEU A 71 6.90 6.58 -2.16
N THR A 72 7.44 6.47 -0.94
CA THR A 72 6.66 6.52 0.30
C THR A 72 6.02 7.89 0.49
N THR A 73 6.81 8.97 0.37
CA THR A 73 6.32 10.35 0.48
C THR A 73 5.31 10.66 -0.63
N GLY A 74 5.55 10.22 -1.86
CA GLY A 74 4.63 10.41 -2.99
C GLY A 74 3.28 9.74 -2.76
N LYS A 75 3.27 8.49 -2.26
CA LYS A 75 2.02 7.79 -1.93
C LYS A 75 1.29 8.42 -0.75
N MET A 76 2.03 8.90 0.25
CA MET A 76 1.44 9.64 1.38
C MET A 76 0.74 10.91 0.88
N LEU A 77 1.39 11.70 0.04
CA LEU A 77 0.81 12.91 -0.54
C LEU A 77 -0.44 12.58 -1.37
N LEU A 78 -0.38 11.54 -2.20
CA LEU A 78 -1.49 11.11 -3.04
C LEU A 78 -2.68 10.63 -2.19
N GLY A 79 -2.41 9.91 -1.10
CA GLY A 79 -3.42 9.52 -0.11
C GLY A 79 -4.04 10.72 0.61
N MET A 80 -3.24 11.73 0.96
CA MET A 80 -3.74 12.97 1.56
C MET A 80 -4.65 13.72 0.58
N ILE A 81 -4.26 13.85 -0.69
CA ILE A 81 -5.10 14.46 -1.73
C ILE A 81 -6.41 13.69 -1.89
N TYR A 82 -6.35 12.36 -1.93
CA TYR A 82 -7.54 11.51 -2.03
C TYR A 82 -8.52 11.72 -0.87
N ILE A 83 -8.04 11.71 0.37
CA ILE A 83 -8.86 11.96 1.56
C ILE A 83 -9.44 13.38 1.53
N LEU A 84 -8.64 14.37 1.14
CA LEU A 84 -9.08 15.76 1.09
C LEU A 84 -10.19 15.96 0.04
N VAL A 85 -10.08 15.29 -1.11
CA VAL A 85 -11.13 15.24 -2.13
C VAL A 85 -12.38 14.51 -1.62
N LEU A 86 -12.24 13.40 -0.90
CA LEU A 86 -13.39 12.68 -0.31
C LEU A 86 -14.13 13.57 0.68
N VAL A 87 -13.41 14.18 1.62
CA VAL A 87 -13.98 15.03 2.68
C VAL A 87 -14.62 16.29 2.10
N MET A 88 -13.96 16.98 1.16
CA MET A 88 -14.50 18.20 0.55
C MET A 88 -15.62 17.92 -0.45
N GLY A 89 -15.53 16.83 -1.22
CA GLY A 89 -16.45 16.53 -2.31
C GLY A 89 -17.71 15.76 -1.89
N PHE A 90 -17.63 14.93 -0.84
CA PHE A 90 -18.68 13.98 -0.47
C PHE A 90 -19.15 14.09 0.99
N GLY A 91 -18.56 14.97 1.82
CA GLY A 91 -19.02 15.23 3.19
C GLY A 91 -18.72 14.09 4.18
N ILE A 92 -19.37 14.13 5.36
CA ILE A 92 -19.10 13.24 6.52
C ILE A 92 -19.40 11.76 6.20
N ASP A 93 -20.30 11.47 5.26
CA ASP A 93 -20.62 10.10 4.83
C ASP A 93 -19.39 9.37 4.23
N SER A 94 -18.37 10.12 3.80
CA SER A 94 -17.08 9.58 3.30
C SER A 94 -16.04 9.30 4.39
N MET A 95 -16.37 9.52 5.67
CA MET A 95 -15.42 9.35 6.77
C MET A 95 -15.02 7.88 6.98
N ASN A 96 -15.96 6.94 6.85
CA ASN A 96 -15.66 5.51 6.90
C ASN A 96 -14.74 5.07 5.76
N ASP A 97 -14.99 5.56 4.53
CA ASP A 97 -14.15 5.29 3.36
C ASP A 97 -12.73 5.86 3.53
N SER A 98 -12.62 7.05 4.10
CA SER A 98 -11.34 7.69 4.41
C SER A 98 -10.57 6.90 5.48
N LEU A 99 -11.23 6.48 6.55
CA LEU A 99 -10.61 5.66 7.61
C LEU A 99 -10.16 4.30 7.07
N PHE A 100 -10.99 3.64 6.25
CA PHE A 100 -10.64 2.38 5.61
C PHE A 100 -9.41 2.53 4.70
N PHE A 101 -9.38 3.59 3.88
CA PHE A 101 -8.24 3.91 3.04
C PHE A 101 -6.95 4.12 3.86
N VAL A 102 -7.03 4.86 4.97
CA VAL A 102 -5.88 5.12 5.85
C VAL A 102 -5.36 3.82 6.49
N ILE A 103 -6.25 2.95 6.98
CA ILE A 103 -5.87 1.66 7.58
C ILE A 103 -5.19 0.77 6.53
N LEU A 104 -5.78 0.64 5.34
CA LEU A 104 -5.17 -0.10 4.24
C LEU A 104 -3.80 0.48 3.86
N TYR A 105 -3.70 1.80 3.77
CA TYR A 105 -2.45 2.48 3.48
C TYR A 105 -1.36 2.12 4.50
N PHE A 106 -1.66 2.17 5.80
CA PHE A 106 -0.71 1.79 6.86
C PHE A 106 -0.28 0.33 6.76
N LEU A 107 -1.19 -0.58 6.42
CA LEU A 107 -0.85 -1.99 6.21
C LEU A 107 0.15 -2.15 5.05
N PHE A 108 -0.12 -1.53 3.91
CA PHE A 108 0.79 -1.56 2.77
C PHE A 108 2.14 -0.92 3.08
N LEU A 109 2.15 0.19 3.82
CA LEU A 109 3.38 0.85 4.28
C LEU A 109 4.22 -0.08 5.16
N ALA A 110 3.58 -0.76 6.11
CA ALA A 110 4.25 -1.72 6.99
C ALA A 110 4.90 -2.87 6.19
N LEU A 111 4.19 -3.41 5.19
CA LEU A 111 4.77 -4.40 4.28
C LEU A 111 6.02 -3.84 3.57
N GLU A 112 5.91 -2.64 3.01
CA GLU A 112 7.00 -2.02 2.24
C GLU A 112 8.25 -1.82 3.11
N VAL A 113 8.07 -1.35 4.35
CA VAL A 113 9.14 -1.21 5.34
C VAL A 113 9.77 -2.56 5.69
N VAL A 114 8.97 -3.61 5.91
CA VAL A 114 9.47 -4.95 6.20
C VAL A 114 10.31 -5.49 5.03
N VAL A 115 9.83 -5.30 3.80
CA VAL A 115 10.55 -5.74 2.60
C VAL A 115 11.82 -4.92 2.38
N PHE A 116 11.76 -3.60 2.57
CA PHE A 116 12.93 -2.72 2.51
C PHE A 116 14.02 -3.19 3.48
N THR A 117 13.66 -3.34 4.75
CA THR A 117 14.60 -3.74 5.81
C THR A 117 15.23 -5.10 5.54
N LYS A 118 14.45 -6.06 5.02
CA LYS A 118 14.97 -7.39 4.65
C LYS A 118 15.97 -7.32 3.49
N ASN A 119 15.68 -6.55 2.44
CA ASN A 119 16.57 -6.48 1.27
C ASN A 119 17.86 -5.68 1.56
N VAL A 120 17.78 -4.58 2.30
CA VAL A 120 18.98 -3.81 2.70
C VAL A 120 19.90 -4.62 3.62
N LYS A 121 19.34 -5.49 4.48
CA LYS A 121 20.14 -6.38 5.33
C LYS A 121 20.85 -7.49 4.56
N GLN A 122 20.31 -7.91 3.42
CA GLN A 122 20.95 -8.90 2.54
C GLN A 122 22.10 -8.31 1.72
N ASP A 123 22.01 -7.05 1.30
CA ASP A 123 23.07 -6.33 0.56
C ASP A 123 24.34 -6.08 1.40
N LYS A 124 24.22 -6.07 2.74
CA LYS A 124 25.34 -5.90 3.68
C LYS A 124 26.05 -7.20 4.10
N ARG A 125 25.61 -8.37 3.60
CA ARG A 125 26.25 -9.68 3.87
C ARG A 125 26.96 -10.16 2.62
#